data_AF-A0AAW9IV62-F1
#
_entry.id   AF-A0AAW9IV62-F1
#
_cell.length_a   1.000
_cell.length_b   1.000
_cell.length_c   1.000
_cell.angle_alpha   90.00
_cell.angle_beta   90.00
_cell.angle_gamma   90.00
#
_symmetry.space_group_name_H-M   'P 1'
#
loop_
_entity.id
_entity.type
_entity.pdbx_description
1 polymer ?
#
loop_
_entity_poly.entity_id
_entity_poly.type
_entity_poly.pdbx_seq_one_letter_code
_entity_poly.pdbx_strand_id
1 'polypeptide(L)' 'MKYLTNQEKSWALYDWANSAYSMTITSSILPMYFKSVAEAGGMSPSNSTALWGYT' A
#
# COMPACT_ATOMS: atom_id res chain seq x y z
N MET A 1 2.62 22.60 -29.08
CA MET A 1 2.69 21.94 -27.76
C MET A 1 4.15 21.74 -27.40
N LYS A 2 4.57 21.99 -26.16
CA LYS A 2 5.95 21.75 -25.71
C LYS A 2 6.08 20.28 -25.31
N TYR A 3 7.12 19.60 -25.79
CA TYR A 3 7.43 18.24 -25.38
C TYR A 3 8.14 18.24 -24.03
N LEU A 4 7.90 17.21 -23.22
CA LEU A 4 8.60 16.98 -21.97
C LEU A 4 10.09 16.67 -22.25
N THR A 5 10.95 17.27 -21.44
CA THR A 5 12.37 16.96 -21.35
C THR A 5 12.59 15.56 -20.81
N ASN A 6 13.80 15.03 -20.96
CA ASN A 6 14.16 13.73 -20.37
C ASN A 6 14.05 13.75 -18.84
N GLN A 7 14.38 14.88 -18.19
CA GLN A 7 14.26 15.03 -16.74
C GLN A 7 12.81 14.96 -16.27
N GLU A 8 11.90 15.66 -16.95
CA GLU A 8 10.47 15.64 -16.62
C GLU A 8 9.86 14.24 -16.84
N LYS A 9 10.25 13.53 -17.91
CA LYS A 9 9.82 12.13 -18.14
C LYS A 9 10.33 11.19 -17.05
N SER A 10 11.60 11.30 -16.67
CA SER A 10 12.17 10.50 -15.58
C SER A 10 11.46 10.78 -14.26
N TRP A 11 11.17 12.05 -13.96
CA TRP A 11 10.43 12.43 -12.76
C TRP A 11 9.01 11.86 -12.75
N ALA A 12 8.29 11.94 -13.87
CA ALA A 12 6.94 11.38 -13.98
C ALA A 12 6.90 9.86 -13.78
N LEU A 13 7.88 9.13 -14.33
CA LEU A 13 7.99 7.68 -14.12
C LEU A 13 8.37 7.32 -12.67
N TYR A 14 9.24 8.13 -12.05
CA TYR A 14 9.56 7.98 -10.63
C TYR A 14 8.33 8.20 -9.76
N ASP A 15 7.58 9.28 -9.98
CA ASP A 15 6.37 9.62 -9.21
C ASP A 15 5.28 8.54 -9.34
N TRP A 16 5.10 8.03 -10.56
CA TRP A 16 4.23 6.88 -10.83
C TRP A 16 4.64 5.64 -10.05
N ALA A 17 5.92 5.27 -10.08
CA ALA A 17 6.44 4.12 -9.36
C ALA A 17 6.31 4.29 -7.84
N ASN A 18 6.51 5.50 -7.33
CA ASN A 18 6.41 5.82 -5.91
C ASN A 18 4.97 5.63 -5.40
N SER A 19 3.98 6.04 -6.20
CA SER A 19 2.56 5.81 -5.91
C SER A 19 2.20 4.32 -5.94
N ALA A 20 2.68 3.58 -6.94
CA ALA A 20 2.46 2.13 -7.03
C ALA A 20 3.09 1.37 -5.85
N TYR A 21 4.28 1.79 -5.41
CA TYR A 21 4.94 1.26 -4.21
C TYR A 21 4.08 1.50 -2.97
N SER A 22 3.69 2.74 -2.70
CA SER A 22 2.86 3.09 -1.53
C SER A 22 1.54 2.34 -1.50
N MET A 23 0.86 2.22 -2.65
CA MET A 23 -0.37 1.44 -2.78
C MET A 23 -0.14 -0.04 -2.48
N THR A 24 0.96 -0.64 -2.96
CA THR A 24 1.27 -2.05 -2.72
C THR A 24 1.52 -2.31 -1.23
N ILE A 25 2.29 -1.44 -0.57
CA ILE A 25 2.54 -1.54 0.88
C ILE A 25 1.21 -1.47 1.64
N THR A 26 0.39 -0.46 1.35
CA THR A 26 -0.84 -0.19 2.12
C THR A 26 -1.96 -1.18 1.85
N SER A 27 -2.13 -1.63 0.61
CA SER A 27 -3.23 -2.53 0.22
C SER A 27 -2.94 -4.01 0.43
N SER A 28 -1.67 -4.43 0.41
CA SER A 28 -1.29 -5.85 0.42
C SER A 28 -0.44 -6.23 1.62
N ILE A 29 0.61 -5.45 1.91
CA ILE A 29 1.55 -5.80 2.99
C ILE A 29 0.97 -5.46 4.37
N LEU A 30 0.45 -4.25 4.55
CA LEU A 30 -0.10 -3.82 5.84
C LEU A 30 -1.26 -4.69 6.34
N PRO A 31 -2.27 -5.08 5.54
CA PRO A 31 -3.34 -5.96 6.02
C PRO A 31 -2.82 -7.33 6.47
N MET A 32 -1.84 -7.88 5.77
CA MET A 32 -1.24 -9.17 6.11
C MET A 32 -0.45 -9.08 7.42
N TYR A 33 0.34 -8.02 7.57
CA TYR A 33 1.04 -7.73 8.82
C TYR A 33 0.06 -7.52 9.98
N PHE A 34 -0.99 -6.71 9.79
CA PHE A 34 -2.01 -6.48 10.81
C PHE A 34 -2.67 -7.77 11.28
N LYS A 35 -3.05 -8.66 10.34
CA LYS A 35 -3.60 -9.99 10.69
C LYS A 35 -2.63 -10.80 11.55
N SER A 36 -1.36 -10.86 11.17
CA SER A 36 -0.35 -11.61 11.94
C SER A 36 -0.17 -11.09 13.37
N VAL A 37 -0.20 -9.76 13.56
CA VAL A 37 -0.10 -9.14 14.88
C VAL A 37 -1.36 -9.35 15.69
N ALA A 38 -2.54 -9.22 15.07
CA ALA A 38 -3.82 -9.44 15.73
C ALA A 38 -3.97 -10.89 16.22
N GLU A 39 -3.59 -11.86 15.39
CA GLU A 39 -3.56 -13.29 15.76
C GLU A 39 -2.60 -13.56 16.92
N ALA A 40 -1.39 -12.98 16.90
CA ALA A 40 -0.44 -13.08 18.01
C ALA A 40 -0.99 -12.46 19.31
N GLY A 41 -1.85 -11.46 19.21
CA GLY A 41 -2.59 -10.86 20.33
C GLY A 41 -3.83 -11.63 20.79
N GLY A 42 -4.10 -12.82 20.20
CA GLY A 42 -5.24 -13.66 20.56
C GLY A 42 -6.57 -13.28 19.88
N MET A 43 -6.54 -12.41 18.87
CA MET A 43 -7.74 -12.05 18.09
C MET A 43 -8.06 -13.15 17.08
N SER A 44 -9.35 -13.48 16.91
CA SER A 44 -9.77 -14.42 15.87
C SER A 44 -9.56 -13.82 14.45
N PRO A 45 -9.28 -14.66 13.43
CA PRO A 45 -9.06 -14.19 12.05
C PRO A 45 -10.27 -13.47 11.43
N SER A 46 -11.49 -13.84 11.85
CA SER A 46 -12.72 -13.19 11.41
C SER A 46 -12.81 -11.75 11.96
N ASN A 47 -12.43 -11.56 13.23
CA ASN A 47 -12.49 -10.26 13.88
C ASN A 47 -11.43 -9.32 13.34
N SER A 48 -10.20 -9.80 13.10
CA SER A 48 -9.14 -8.97 12.50
C SER A 48 -9.48 -8.54 11.08
N THR A 49 -10.08 -9.43 10.28
CA THR A 49 -10.55 -9.08 8.93
C THR A 49 -11.66 -8.02 8.97
N ALA A 50 -12.64 -8.18 9.87
CA ALA A 50 -13.71 -7.19 10.02
C ALA A 50 -13.18 -5.83 10.49
N LEU A 51 -12.26 -5.82 11.47
CA LEU A 51 -11.67 -4.59 11.99
C LEU A 51 -10.91 -3.81 10.92
N TRP A 52 -10.10 -4.51 10.11
CA TRP A 52 -9.39 -3.91 8.99
C TRP A 52 -10.35 -3.29 7.97
N GLY A 53 -11.51 -3.91 7.73
CA GLY A 53 -12.51 -3.39 6.79
C GLY A 53 -13.32 -2.19 7.30
N TYR A 54 -13.24 -1.86 8.60
CA TYR A 54 -13.89 -0.68 9.18
C TYR A 54 -13.02 0.59 9.18
N THR A 55 -11.73 0.46 8.86
CA THR A 55 -10.73 1.55 8.80
C THR A 55 -10.18 1.69 7.39
#